data_AF-A0A673HTR1-F1
#
_entry.id   AF-A0A673HTR1-F1
#
_cell.length_a   1.000
_cell.length_b   1.000
_cell.length_c   1.000
_cell.angle_alpha   90.00
_cell.angle_beta   90.00
_cell.angle_gamma   90.00
#
_symmetry.space_group_name_H-M   'P 1'
#
loop_
_entity.id
_entity.type
_entity.pdbx_description
1 polymer ?
#
loop_
_entity_poly.entity_id
_entity_poly.type
_entity_poly.pdbx_seq_one_letter_code
_entity_poly.pdbx_strand_id
1 'polypeptide(L)'
;MTSENVFLTALQPNTTVSTYAVPSETELSHGGTHAKEEARFKRVHQQVSMRLAEKSTLPRQNGSPSSQYAASGVSLCALISLLNSLDMPTAINYLDEPDQNLQMLGAAYIQHECYHNNDTKKQVNQLKGIPLLVQLFTSESQEVQRYATGATRNLIYESMDNKVALIESGGIPKLIDALKEQDDELRKNITGILWNLSSKDNLKERLARETLPELTEKILIPLSGTGDQDIIELSPSESDIFFNTTGCLRNLSSVNEKTRQQMRETRGLIDALVGYVQKCLLDTKVEEKGVENAVCVLRNLSYQLYTEIPPSALLRLEGPSRAQSSSKGEAIGCFTPNSKKLNLIFCLFFQRQNQDLTTFTEVSRQPTDIEWLWHPKIVELYNQVLQRCEINSTTREAAAGALQNITAGDKRWASILSRVALEQNRMLPVILDLLRTNNDLELRSLTGFLRNLSRHAKDKNDMATKVVNPLLAKLPSDGRQKEPSSDVVINTCGALNNLVTSSMVAARDITFFNGLPKLVGIKTSHDSSPAKLKAANAAATVLSNMFQYKKLHKDYKSKGFQKENFSDMGF
;
A
#
# COMPACT_ATOMS: atom_id res chain seq x y z
N MET A 1 21.66 -17.07 -8.19
CA MET A 1 22.47 -15.84 -8.12
C MET A 1 21.93 -14.86 -9.15
N THR A 2 21.84 -13.59 -8.74
CA THR A 2 21.32 -12.39 -9.42
C THR A 2 19.83 -12.38 -9.83
N SER A 3 18.97 -12.13 -8.83
CA SER A 3 17.59 -11.65 -9.00
C SER A 3 17.52 -10.15 -8.68
N GLU A 4 18.26 -9.34 -9.44
CA GLU A 4 18.13 -7.88 -9.43
C GLU A 4 17.34 -7.49 -10.69
N ASN A 5 16.15 -6.90 -10.51
CA ASN A 5 15.41 -6.04 -11.46
C ASN A 5 13.87 -6.04 -11.25
N VAL A 6 13.38 -6.01 -10.01
CA VAL A 6 11.93 -5.82 -9.73
C VAL A 6 11.65 -4.62 -8.79
N PHE A 7 12.65 -3.78 -8.49
CA PHE A 7 12.56 -2.78 -7.40
C PHE A 7 12.61 -1.30 -7.80
N LEU A 8 12.24 -0.93 -9.04
CA LEU A 8 12.33 0.47 -9.50
C LEU A 8 10.99 1.19 -9.75
N THR A 9 9.86 0.79 -9.14
CA THR A 9 8.57 1.49 -9.29
C THR A 9 7.97 2.04 -8.00
N ALA A 10 8.79 2.61 -7.11
CA ALA A 10 8.32 3.27 -5.88
C ALA A 10 8.71 4.76 -5.79
N LEU A 11 8.92 5.44 -6.91
CA LEU A 11 9.17 6.88 -6.93
C LEU A 11 7.95 7.63 -7.49
N GLN A 12 7.34 8.39 -6.56
CA GLN A 12 6.52 9.59 -6.74
C GLN A 12 5.16 9.46 -7.46
N PRO A 13 4.04 9.61 -6.75
CA PRO A 13 2.98 10.47 -7.25
C PRO A 13 3.41 11.93 -7.05
N ASN A 14 3.48 12.69 -8.15
CA ASN A 14 3.46 14.16 -8.08
C ASN A 14 2.17 14.59 -7.36
N THR A 15 2.26 14.89 -6.07
CA THR A 15 1.17 15.52 -5.32
C THR A 15 1.71 16.64 -4.46
N THR A 16 1.58 17.87 -4.96
CA THR A 16 1.62 19.10 -4.16
C THR A 16 0.32 19.21 -3.37
N VAL A 17 0.24 18.62 -2.18
CA VAL A 17 -0.82 18.96 -1.22
C VAL A 17 -0.25 18.94 0.20
N SER A 18 0.23 20.09 0.64
CA SER A 18 0.23 20.48 2.05
C SER A 18 -1.12 21.15 2.35
N THR A 19 -1.66 20.92 3.54
CA THR A 19 -2.89 21.35 4.26
C THR A 19 -3.50 22.76 4.00
N TYR A 20 -3.39 23.33 2.82
CA TYR A 20 -4.10 24.51 2.34
C TYR A 20 -4.68 24.22 0.95
N ALA A 21 -5.88 23.64 0.89
CA ALA A 21 -6.57 23.47 -0.40
C ALA A 21 -7.06 24.83 -0.92
N VAL A 22 -6.70 25.17 -2.17
CA VAL A 22 -7.45 26.13 -3.01
C VAL A 22 -7.80 25.44 -4.35
N PRO A 23 -9.02 25.59 -4.92
CA PRO A 23 -9.50 24.83 -6.09
C PRO A 23 -8.88 25.24 -7.44
N SER A 24 -9.22 24.47 -8.48
CA SER A 24 -8.67 24.45 -9.85
C SER A 24 -8.85 25.73 -10.69
N GLU A 25 -7.87 25.96 -11.59
CA GLU A 25 -7.67 27.15 -12.42
C GLU A 25 -8.56 27.22 -13.68
N THR A 26 -9.83 27.62 -13.56
CA THR A 26 -10.69 27.83 -14.75
C THR A 26 -11.15 29.25 -15.03
N GLU A 27 -10.80 30.26 -14.24
CA GLU A 27 -11.18 31.65 -14.55
C GLU A 27 -10.05 32.62 -14.18
N LEU A 28 -9.38 33.19 -15.20
CA LEU A 28 -8.90 34.59 -15.33
C LEU A 28 -7.62 34.74 -16.20
N SER A 29 -7.57 35.90 -16.86
CA SER A 29 -6.94 36.26 -18.13
C SER A 29 -5.40 36.29 -18.21
N HIS A 30 -4.91 36.40 -19.45
CA HIS A 30 -3.50 36.37 -19.86
C HIS A 30 -2.62 37.43 -19.18
N GLY A 31 -1.73 36.97 -18.29
CA GLY A 31 -0.60 37.69 -17.72
C GLY A 31 0.50 36.67 -17.36
N GLY A 32 1.78 37.06 -17.49
CA GLY A 32 2.93 36.16 -17.33
C GLY A 32 2.99 35.42 -15.99
N THR A 33 3.66 34.26 -15.98
CA THR A 33 3.75 33.29 -14.87
C THR A 33 4.15 33.90 -13.52
N HIS A 34 5.10 34.84 -13.51
CA HIS A 34 5.58 35.49 -12.29
C HIS A 34 4.54 36.41 -11.60
N ALA A 35 3.73 37.13 -12.39
CA ALA A 35 2.70 38.03 -11.84
C ALA A 35 1.47 37.26 -11.32
N LYS A 36 1.21 36.08 -11.89
CA LYS A 36 0.15 35.17 -11.43
C LYS A 36 0.51 34.52 -10.09
N GLU A 37 1.77 34.19 -9.86
CA GLU A 37 2.25 33.61 -8.60
C GLU A 37 2.25 34.61 -7.44
N GLU A 38 2.65 35.86 -7.67
CA GLU A 38 2.64 36.90 -6.63
C GLU A 38 1.20 37.30 -6.24
N ALA A 39 0.28 37.34 -7.21
CA ALA A 39 -1.14 37.55 -6.95
C ALA A 39 -1.78 36.37 -6.20
N ARG A 40 -1.35 35.13 -6.47
CA ARG A 40 -1.79 33.92 -5.75
C ARG A 40 -1.27 33.92 -4.31
N PHE A 41 0.00 34.31 -4.11
CA PHE A 41 0.65 34.46 -2.80
C PHE A 41 -0.05 35.51 -1.92
N LYS A 42 -0.33 36.71 -2.46
CA LYS A 42 -1.06 37.77 -1.73
C LYS A 42 -2.48 37.35 -1.36
N ARG A 43 -3.17 36.60 -2.22
CA ARG A 43 -4.57 36.18 -2.01
C ARG A 43 -4.71 35.03 -0.99
N VAL A 44 -3.75 34.09 -0.95
CA VAL A 44 -3.66 33.07 0.12
C VAL A 44 -3.39 33.72 1.47
N HIS A 45 -2.48 34.70 1.50
CA HIS A 45 -2.16 35.45 2.72
C HIS A 45 -3.37 36.23 3.26
N GLN A 46 -4.20 36.79 2.38
CA GLN A 46 -5.40 37.53 2.74
C GLN A 46 -6.55 36.61 3.20
N GLN A 47 -6.70 35.42 2.61
CA GLN A 47 -7.71 34.44 3.03
C GLN A 47 -7.38 33.76 4.36
N VAL A 48 -6.11 33.46 4.63
CA VAL A 48 -5.65 32.97 5.95
C VAL A 48 -5.92 34.04 7.01
N SER A 49 -5.66 35.31 6.71
CA SER A 49 -5.95 36.43 7.61
C SER A 49 -7.45 36.62 7.89
N MET A 50 -8.34 36.46 6.91
CA MET A 50 -9.79 36.62 7.10
C MET A 50 -10.43 35.46 7.87
N ARG A 51 -10.03 34.21 7.61
CA ARG A 51 -10.59 33.04 8.32
C ARG A 51 -10.15 32.93 9.78
N LEU A 52 -8.99 33.49 10.11
CA LEU A 52 -8.54 33.62 11.50
C LEU A 52 -9.24 34.76 12.24
N ALA A 53 -9.69 35.80 11.53
CA ALA A 53 -10.51 36.87 12.09
C ALA A 53 -11.96 36.41 12.37
N GLU A 54 -12.55 35.54 11.55
CA GLU A 54 -13.91 35.00 11.80
C GLU A 54 -14.00 34.12 13.06
N LYS A 55 -12.91 33.45 13.47
CA LYS A 55 -12.87 32.71 14.75
C LYS A 55 -12.85 33.63 15.99
N SER A 56 -12.61 34.92 15.81
CA SER A 56 -12.51 35.90 16.90
C SER A 56 -13.80 36.70 17.17
N THR A 57 -14.87 36.50 16.39
CA THR A 57 -16.10 37.32 16.45
C THR A 57 -17.40 36.57 16.75
N LEU A 58 -17.35 35.35 17.31
CA LEU A 58 -18.55 34.70 17.86
C LEU A 58 -18.87 35.24 19.28
N PRO A 59 -20.13 35.65 19.59
CA PRO A 59 -20.47 36.13 20.93
C PRO A 59 -20.54 34.98 21.93
N ARG A 60 -19.79 35.08 23.03
CA ARG A 60 -19.98 34.27 24.24
C ARG A 60 -21.31 34.64 24.90
N GLN A 61 -22.24 33.69 25.02
CA GLN A 61 -23.31 33.77 26.02
C GLN A 61 -22.96 32.95 27.27
N ASN A 62 -22.74 33.69 28.36
CA ASN A 62 -22.99 33.44 29.78
C ASN A 62 -22.63 32.10 30.48
N GLY A 63 -21.76 32.22 31.49
CA GLY A 63 -21.59 31.30 32.61
C GLY A 63 -20.24 31.47 33.34
N SER A 64 -20.16 32.38 34.32
CA SER A 64 -18.99 32.71 35.17
C SER A 64 -18.69 31.64 36.25
N PRO A 65 -17.63 31.76 37.09
CA PRO A 65 -16.24 32.20 36.86
C PRO A 65 -15.21 31.23 37.48
N SER A 66 -14.05 30.99 36.86
CA SER A 66 -12.80 30.61 37.57
C SER A 66 -11.57 30.63 36.67
N SER A 67 -10.47 31.14 37.23
CA SER A 67 -9.07 31.14 36.77
C SER A 67 -8.65 32.21 35.75
N GLN A 68 -7.91 33.17 36.32
CA GLN A 68 -7.03 34.12 35.68
C GLN A 68 -5.92 33.38 34.91
N TYR A 69 -5.89 33.49 33.57
CA TYR A 69 -4.66 33.33 32.78
C TYR A 69 -4.78 34.24 31.56
N ALA A 70 -4.55 35.53 31.78
CA ALA A 70 -4.30 36.51 30.74
C ALA A 70 -2.88 37.03 30.93
N ALA A 71 -1.91 36.41 30.25
CA ALA A 71 -0.58 36.99 30.02
C ALA A 71 0.07 36.33 28.79
N SER A 72 0.69 37.18 27.97
CA SER A 72 1.46 36.91 26.74
C SER A 72 0.71 36.65 25.42
N GLY A 73 -0.25 37.53 25.11
CA GLY A 73 -0.68 37.73 23.71
C GLY A 73 0.33 38.58 22.94
N VAL A 74 1.32 37.95 22.29
CA VAL A 74 2.08 38.62 21.21
C VAL A 74 1.26 38.54 19.93
N SER A 75 0.89 39.68 19.35
CA SER A 75 0.16 39.73 18.08
C SER A 75 0.98 39.07 16.96
N LEU A 76 0.35 38.27 16.10
CA LEU A 76 1.00 37.61 14.95
C LEU A 76 1.71 38.61 14.02
N CYS A 77 1.20 39.85 13.91
CA CYS A 77 1.88 40.94 13.19
C CYS A 77 3.18 41.40 13.86
N ALA A 78 3.25 41.36 15.20
CA ALA A 78 4.47 41.68 15.94
C ALA A 78 5.51 40.57 15.75
N LEU A 79 5.09 39.29 15.74
CA LEU A 79 5.97 38.16 15.45
C LEU A 79 6.57 38.27 14.03
N ILE A 80 5.74 38.55 13.02
CA ILE A 80 6.18 38.74 11.62
C ILE A 80 7.15 39.92 11.47
N SER A 81 6.92 41.01 12.20
CA SER A 81 7.82 42.18 12.18
C SER A 81 9.18 41.86 12.83
N LEU A 82 9.19 41.02 13.88
CA LEU A 82 10.40 40.57 14.57
C LEU A 82 11.21 39.56 13.73
N LEU A 83 10.51 38.72 12.95
CA LEU A 83 11.13 37.76 12.02
C LEU A 83 11.89 38.47 10.89
N ASN A 84 11.42 39.63 10.41
CA ASN A 84 12.05 40.36 9.29
C ASN A 84 13.42 40.98 9.63
N SER A 85 13.80 41.07 10.91
CA SER A 85 15.09 41.61 11.37
C SER A 85 16.02 40.56 11.97
N LEU A 86 15.56 39.31 12.10
CA LEU A 86 16.30 38.21 12.72
C LEU A 86 17.17 37.52 11.66
N ASP A 87 18.36 37.08 12.05
CA ASP A 87 19.24 36.27 11.21
C ASP A 87 19.38 34.84 11.73
N MET A 88 19.85 33.93 10.89
CA MET A 88 19.97 32.51 11.22
C MET A 88 20.85 32.24 12.46
N PRO A 89 22.04 32.85 12.62
CA PRO A 89 22.84 32.66 13.83
C PRO A 89 22.12 33.07 15.11
N THR A 90 21.45 34.23 15.11
CA THR A 90 20.72 34.70 16.30
C THR A 90 19.52 33.80 16.60
N ALA A 91 18.79 33.36 15.57
CA ALA A 91 17.68 32.41 15.74
C ALA A 91 18.13 31.09 16.36
N ILE A 92 19.32 30.60 15.99
CA ILE A 92 19.91 29.38 16.58
C ILE A 92 20.33 29.62 18.03
N ASN A 93 20.94 30.76 18.35
CA ASN A 93 21.29 31.10 19.73
C ASN A 93 20.05 31.16 20.64
N TYR A 94 18.93 31.69 20.13
CA TYR A 94 17.67 31.72 20.88
C TYR A 94 17.13 30.34 21.27
N LEU A 95 17.52 29.26 20.58
CA LEU A 95 17.13 27.91 20.96
C LEU A 95 17.76 27.44 22.29
N ASP A 96 18.91 28.01 22.66
CA ASP A 96 19.66 27.66 23.88
C ASP A 96 19.34 28.60 25.05
N GLU A 97 18.63 29.69 24.79
CA GLU A 97 18.18 30.62 25.83
C GLU A 97 17.12 29.96 26.74
N PRO A 98 17.09 30.29 28.05
CA PRO A 98 16.11 29.73 28.98
C PRO A 98 14.70 30.30 28.78
N ASP A 99 14.55 31.44 28.09
CA ASP A 99 13.25 32.05 27.82
C ASP A 99 12.53 31.29 26.69
N GLN A 100 11.40 30.67 27.06
CA GLN A 100 10.54 29.92 26.14
C GLN A 100 10.07 30.77 24.95
N ASN A 101 9.88 32.08 25.12
CA ASN A 101 9.48 32.96 24.02
C ASN A 101 10.58 33.12 22.98
N LEU A 102 11.84 33.21 23.42
CA LEU A 102 12.99 33.27 22.53
C LEU A 102 13.17 31.93 21.81
N GLN A 103 13.06 30.81 22.53
CA GLN A 103 13.11 29.47 21.94
C GLN A 103 12.05 29.29 20.84
N MET A 104 10.80 29.69 21.12
CA MET A 104 9.70 29.66 20.14
C MET A 104 10.00 30.55 18.94
N LEU A 105 10.48 31.77 19.15
CA LEU A 105 10.82 32.71 18.09
C LEU A 105 11.94 32.16 17.18
N GLY A 106 13.00 31.63 17.78
CA GLY A 106 14.11 31.01 17.06
C GLY A 106 13.65 29.82 16.21
N ALA A 107 12.86 28.92 16.80
CA ALA A 107 12.33 27.76 16.09
C ALA A 107 11.34 28.16 14.97
N ALA A 108 10.45 29.13 15.22
CA ALA A 108 9.51 29.65 14.22
C ALA A 108 10.25 30.28 13.02
N TYR A 109 11.32 31.04 13.28
CA TYR A 109 12.16 31.61 12.24
C TYR A 109 12.80 30.52 11.38
N ILE A 110 13.44 29.53 12.02
CA ILE A 110 14.07 28.40 11.31
C ILE A 110 13.03 27.64 10.48
N GLN A 111 11.83 27.40 11.03
CA GLN A 111 10.74 26.74 10.34
C GLN A 111 10.35 27.46 9.05
N HIS A 112 10.20 28.80 9.12
CA HIS A 112 9.85 29.64 7.98
C HIS A 112 10.95 29.61 6.91
N GLU A 113 12.18 29.91 7.30
CA GLU A 113 13.33 30.01 6.39
C GLU A 113 13.67 28.67 5.72
N CYS A 114 13.43 27.54 6.41
CA CYS A 114 13.72 26.21 5.87
C CYS A 114 12.59 25.62 5.00
N TYR A 115 11.47 26.32 4.79
CA TYR A 115 10.31 25.76 4.09
C TYR A 115 10.61 25.46 2.60
N HIS A 116 11.29 26.37 1.90
CA HIS A 116 11.62 26.21 0.46
C HIS A 116 13.07 26.55 0.09
N ASN A 117 13.95 26.75 1.08
CA ASN A 117 15.34 27.11 0.82
C ASN A 117 16.28 26.01 1.30
N ASN A 118 17.00 25.38 0.37
CA ASN A 118 17.94 24.30 0.70
C ASN A 118 19.27 24.82 1.27
N ASP A 119 19.62 26.07 1.02
CA ASP A 119 20.86 26.65 1.54
C ASP A 119 20.69 27.06 3.01
N THR A 120 19.53 27.57 3.41
CA THR A 120 19.20 27.80 4.84
C THR A 120 19.19 26.48 5.61
N LYS A 121 18.62 25.40 5.03
CA LYS A 121 18.69 24.06 5.62
C LYS A 121 20.12 23.58 5.88
N LYS A 122 21.05 23.85 4.96
CA LYS A 122 22.48 23.52 5.14
C LYS A 122 23.12 24.43 6.19
N GLN A 123 22.80 25.72 6.18
CA GLN A 123 23.31 26.69 7.14
C GLN A 123 22.96 26.30 8.58
N VAL A 124 21.70 25.90 8.85
CA VAL A 124 21.28 25.44 10.18
C VAL A 124 22.10 24.23 10.65
N ASN A 125 22.40 23.30 9.75
CA ASN A 125 23.21 22.13 10.07
C ASN A 125 24.68 22.51 10.35
N GLN A 126 25.27 23.38 9.53
CA GLN A 126 26.63 23.90 9.73
C GLN A 126 26.77 24.63 11.07
N LEU A 127 25.75 25.40 11.45
CA LEU A 127 25.67 26.12 12.72
C LEU A 127 25.23 25.24 13.91
N LYS A 128 25.15 23.91 13.74
CA LYS A 128 24.77 22.96 14.80
C LYS A 128 23.40 23.23 15.45
N GLY A 129 22.46 23.78 14.68
CA GLY A 129 21.09 24.03 15.17
C GLY A 129 20.25 22.77 15.37
N ILE A 130 20.54 21.67 14.65
CA ILE A 130 19.79 20.40 14.77
C ILE A 130 19.86 19.82 16.19
N PRO A 131 21.04 19.65 16.81
CA PRO A 131 21.14 19.23 18.22
C PRO A 131 20.31 20.09 19.18
N LEU A 132 20.30 21.41 19.01
CA LEU A 132 19.53 22.33 19.88
C LEU A 132 18.02 22.11 19.70
N LEU A 133 17.53 22.03 18.46
CA LEU A 133 16.13 21.69 18.18
C LEU A 133 15.74 20.34 18.79
N VAL A 134 16.62 19.34 18.73
CA VAL A 134 16.38 18.01 19.31
C VAL A 134 16.24 18.09 20.84
N GLN A 135 17.02 18.92 21.54
CA GLN A 135 16.88 19.10 22.98
C GLN A 135 15.48 19.63 23.34
N LEU A 136 14.94 20.54 22.52
CA LEU A 136 13.63 21.15 22.72
C LEU A 136 12.43 20.22 22.49
N PHE A 137 12.62 19.02 21.89
CA PHE A 137 11.54 18.03 21.74
C PHE A 137 10.96 17.56 23.07
N THR A 138 11.75 17.65 24.14
CA THR A 138 11.37 17.26 25.50
C THR A 138 11.31 18.48 26.43
N SER A 139 11.04 19.68 25.89
CA SER A 139 10.80 20.89 26.69
C SER A 139 9.54 20.73 27.53
N GLU A 140 9.45 21.38 28.69
CA GLU A 140 8.24 21.41 29.51
C GLU A 140 7.10 22.21 28.85
N SER A 141 7.43 23.07 27.86
CA SER A 141 6.44 23.84 27.11
C SER A 141 6.04 23.13 25.82
N GLN A 142 4.75 22.77 25.72
CA GLN A 142 4.18 22.17 24.51
C GLN A 142 4.29 23.09 23.28
N GLU A 143 4.23 24.41 23.47
CA GLU A 143 4.40 25.35 22.36
C GLU A 143 5.84 25.29 21.80
N VAL A 144 6.84 25.28 22.68
CA VAL A 144 8.25 25.09 22.28
C VAL A 144 8.43 23.76 21.54
N GLN A 145 7.84 22.67 22.03
CA GLN A 145 7.89 21.38 21.36
C GLN A 145 7.28 21.43 19.95
N ARG A 146 6.10 22.06 19.79
CA ARG A 146 5.42 22.21 18.49
C ARG A 146 6.29 22.99 17.49
N TYR A 147 6.86 24.13 17.90
CA TYR A 147 7.72 24.93 17.02
C TYR A 147 9.02 24.19 16.69
N ALA A 148 9.69 23.57 17.67
CA ALA A 148 10.94 22.85 17.44
C ALA A 148 10.76 21.65 16.48
N THR A 149 9.68 20.87 16.67
CA THR A 149 9.35 19.76 15.77
C THR A 149 8.87 20.25 14.40
N GLY A 150 8.10 21.34 14.33
CA GLY A 150 7.71 21.98 13.07
C GLY A 150 8.91 22.47 12.26
N ALA A 151 9.87 23.14 12.91
CA ALA A 151 11.13 23.55 12.32
C ALA A 151 11.93 22.36 11.79
N THR A 152 12.08 21.32 12.61
CA THR A 152 12.79 20.11 12.23
C THR A 152 12.15 19.41 11.03
N ARG A 153 10.82 19.33 10.98
CA ARG A 153 10.08 18.69 9.87
C ARG A 153 10.45 19.33 8.53
N ASN A 154 10.47 20.66 8.47
CA ASN A 154 10.88 21.40 7.27
C ASN A 154 12.37 21.23 6.98
N LEU A 155 13.21 21.32 8.02
CA LEU A 155 14.66 21.25 7.93
C LEU A 155 15.17 19.93 7.31
N ILE A 156 14.53 18.81 7.61
CA ILE A 156 14.93 17.50 7.08
C ILE A 156 14.27 17.14 5.75
N TYR A 157 13.27 17.91 5.30
CA TYR A 157 12.57 17.62 4.05
C TYR A 157 13.55 17.71 2.88
N GLU A 158 13.65 16.62 2.10
CA GLU A 158 14.58 16.45 0.97
C GLU A 158 16.09 16.64 1.28
N SER A 159 16.49 16.75 2.54
CA SER A 159 17.91 16.93 2.93
C SER A 159 18.48 15.66 3.60
N MET A 160 19.43 14.98 2.95
CA MET A 160 20.03 13.77 3.52
C MET A 160 20.92 14.07 4.72
N ASP A 161 21.77 15.10 4.61
CA ASP A 161 22.70 15.47 5.68
C ASP A 161 21.96 15.85 6.97
N ASN A 162 20.81 16.53 6.84
CA ASN A 162 20.01 16.92 7.99
C ASN A 162 19.27 15.72 8.60
N LYS A 163 18.85 14.75 7.80
CA LYS A 163 18.27 13.48 8.30
C LYS A 163 19.30 12.70 9.11
N VAL A 164 20.53 12.61 8.62
CA VAL A 164 21.64 11.94 9.32
C VAL A 164 21.95 12.67 10.63
N ALA A 165 22.13 14.00 10.58
CA ALA A 165 22.41 14.81 11.77
C ALA A 165 21.32 14.70 12.84
N LEU A 166 20.03 14.65 12.43
CA LEU A 166 18.91 14.43 13.36
C LEU A 166 19.02 13.08 14.08
N ILE A 167 19.36 12.02 13.35
CA ILE A 167 19.51 10.67 13.91
C ILE A 167 20.73 10.59 14.83
N GLU A 168 21.88 11.15 14.42
CA GLU A 168 23.11 11.17 15.20
C GLU A 168 22.96 12.00 16.50
N SER A 169 22.11 13.03 16.48
CA SER A 169 21.78 13.84 17.67
C SER A 169 20.81 13.13 18.64
N GLY A 170 20.43 11.88 18.38
CA GLY A 170 19.46 11.15 19.22
C GLY A 170 18.01 11.63 19.05
N GLY A 171 17.67 12.16 17.87
CA GLY A 171 16.34 12.71 17.60
C GLY A 171 15.21 11.67 17.67
N ILE A 172 15.43 10.44 17.18
CA ILE A 172 14.37 9.41 17.15
C ILE A 172 13.87 9.07 18.57
N PRO A 173 14.72 8.69 19.55
CA PRO A 173 14.27 8.42 20.92
C PRO A 173 13.48 9.58 21.55
N LYS A 174 13.93 10.83 21.35
CA LYS A 174 13.24 12.02 21.88
C LYS A 174 11.89 12.29 21.23
N LEU A 175 11.77 12.06 19.91
CA LEU A 175 10.49 12.14 19.21
C LEU A 175 9.49 11.10 19.74
N ILE A 176 9.96 9.87 19.99
CA ILE A 176 9.14 8.79 20.56
C ILE A 176 8.70 9.09 21.99
N ASP A 177 9.56 9.72 22.79
CA ASP A 177 9.22 10.19 24.13
C ASP A 177 8.13 11.28 24.07
N ALA A 178 8.30 12.27 23.19
CA ALA A 178 7.34 13.35 22.97
C ALA A 178 5.97 12.88 22.45
N LEU A 179 5.86 11.70 21.82
CA LEU A 179 4.56 11.12 21.42
C LEU A 179 3.64 10.79 22.60
N LYS A 180 4.16 10.73 23.84
CA LYS A 180 3.36 10.51 25.04
C LYS A 180 2.39 11.66 25.32
N GLU A 181 2.75 12.87 24.90
CA GLU A 181 1.89 14.06 25.02
C GLU A 181 0.64 13.91 24.17
N GLN A 182 -0.53 14.27 24.72
CA GLN A 182 -1.83 14.25 24.02
C GLN A 182 -2.05 15.57 23.25
N ASP A 183 -1.09 15.88 22.39
CA ASP A 183 -1.04 17.12 21.61
C ASP A 183 -1.05 16.79 20.11
N ASP A 184 -2.16 17.11 19.45
CA ASP A 184 -2.38 16.75 18.05
C ASP A 184 -1.39 17.42 17.10
N GLU A 185 -1.06 18.70 17.28
CA GLU A 185 -0.14 19.41 16.40
C GLU A 185 1.30 18.89 16.56
N LEU A 186 1.71 18.61 17.79
CA LEU A 186 2.99 17.96 18.08
C LEU A 186 3.05 16.56 17.46
N ARG A 187 2.03 15.73 17.65
CA ARG A 187 1.95 14.38 17.06
C ARG A 187 1.96 14.42 15.54
N LYS A 188 1.27 15.37 14.91
CA LYS A 188 1.32 15.61 13.46
C LYS A 188 2.73 15.94 13.00
N ASN A 189 3.43 16.81 13.73
CA ASN A 189 4.82 17.15 13.41
C ASN A 189 5.74 15.94 13.57
N ILE A 190 5.65 15.21 14.67
CA ILE A 190 6.46 14.01 14.93
C ILE A 190 6.24 12.96 13.85
N THR A 191 4.99 12.58 13.58
CA THR A 191 4.67 11.59 12.54
C THR A 191 5.11 12.05 11.16
N GLY A 192 5.03 13.35 10.85
CA GLY A 192 5.57 13.95 9.63
C GLY A 192 7.10 13.87 9.54
N ILE A 193 7.83 14.09 10.65
CA ILE A 193 9.29 13.90 10.71
C ILE A 193 9.65 12.44 10.42
N LEU A 194 8.97 11.49 11.08
CA LEU A 194 9.23 10.06 10.89
C LEU A 194 8.93 9.63 9.45
N TRP A 195 7.87 10.15 8.84
CA TRP A 195 7.60 9.92 7.42
C TRP A 195 8.72 10.47 6.53
N ASN A 196 9.19 11.69 6.78
CA ASN A 196 10.32 12.26 6.04
C ASN A 196 11.60 11.42 6.17
N LEU A 197 11.89 10.88 7.36
CA LEU A 197 13.02 9.98 7.60
C LEU A 197 12.87 8.66 6.86
N SER A 198 11.65 8.10 6.83
CA SER A 198 11.36 6.81 6.18
C SER A 198 11.56 6.83 4.66
N SER A 199 11.68 8.00 4.01
CA SER A 199 11.86 8.10 2.55
C SER A 199 13.24 7.62 2.04
N LYS A 200 14.18 7.27 2.92
CA LYS A 200 15.55 6.88 2.55
C LYS A 200 15.86 5.45 2.97
N ASP A 201 16.23 4.61 2.00
CA ASP A 201 16.38 3.16 2.18
C ASP A 201 17.37 2.76 3.27
N ASN A 202 18.51 3.44 3.36
CA ASN A 202 19.55 3.16 4.36
C ASN A 202 19.13 3.50 5.81
N LEU A 203 18.03 4.24 6.01
CA LEU A 203 17.52 4.60 7.34
C LEU A 203 16.36 3.71 7.78
N LYS A 204 15.66 3.05 6.85
CA LYS A 204 14.38 2.38 7.13
C LYS A 204 14.50 1.26 8.15
N GLU A 205 15.55 0.44 8.11
CA GLU A 205 15.71 -0.66 9.05
C GLU A 205 15.91 -0.18 10.49
N ARG A 206 16.74 0.85 10.69
CA ARG A 206 16.95 1.46 12.00
C ARG A 206 15.66 2.11 12.50
N LEU A 207 14.99 2.87 11.63
CA LEU A 207 13.73 3.54 11.95
C LEU A 207 12.66 2.53 12.35
N ALA A 208 12.48 1.45 11.57
CA ALA A 208 11.53 0.39 11.87
C ALA A 208 11.75 -0.22 13.26
N ARG A 209 13.00 -0.58 13.58
CA ARG A 209 13.35 -1.16 14.89
C ARG A 209 13.04 -0.22 16.06
N GLU A 210 13.28 1.08 15.89
CA GLU A 210 13.15 2.06 16.97
C GLU A 210 11.72 2.62 17.11
N THR A 211 10.89 2.59 16.06
CA THR A 211 9.59 3.30 16.07
C THR A 211 8.37 2.40 15.94
N LEU A 212 8.47 1.19 15.37
CA LEU A 212 7.29 0.37 15.07
C LEU A 212 6.42 0.05 16.31
N PRO A 213 6.97 -0.42 17.45
CA PRO A 213 6.15 -0.74 18.62
C PRO A 213 5.38 0.49 19.12
N GLU A 214 6.08 1.62 19.22
CA GLU A 214 5.57 2.88 19.77
C GLU A 214 4.52 3.54 18.88
N LEU A 215 4.75 3.57 17.56
CA LEU A 215 3.74 4.04 16.60
C LEU A 215 2.50 3.14 16.60
N THR A 216 2.68 1.84 16.79
CA THR A 216 1.58 0.88 16.82
C THR A 216 0.72 1.08 18.08
N GLU A 217 1.34 1.10 19.26
CA GLU A 217 0.62 1.26 20.53
C GLU A 217 0.00 2.65 20.70
N LYS A 218 0.75 3.72 20.38
CA LYS A 218 0.32 5.09 20.69
C LYS A 218 -0.56 5.72 19.61
N ILE A 219 -0.53 5.21 18.37
CA ILE A 219 -1.21 5.83 17.23
C ILE A 219 -2.12 4.84 16.51
N LEU A 220 -1.56 3.75 15.96
CA LEU A 220 -2.36 2.87 15.10
C LEU A 220 -3.52 2.22 15.86
N ILE A 221 -3.24 1.61 17.02
CA ILE A 221 -4.28 0.91 17.80
C ILE A 221 -5.39 1.90 18.23
N PRO A 222 -5.10 3.06 18.87
CA PRO A 222 -6.14 4.00 19.29
C PRO A 222 -6.97 4.56 18.13
N LEU A 223 -6.36 4.83 16.97
CA LEU A 223 -7.03 5.50 15.86
C LEU A 223 -7.62 4.54 14.83
N SER A 224 -7.32 3.24 14.90
CA SER A 224 -7.82 2.24 13.95
C SER A 224 -9.26 1.79 14.21
N GLY A 225 -9.77 2.00 15.42
CA GLY A 225 -11.07 1.48 15.82
C GLY A 225 -11.10 -0.03 16.12
N THR A 226 -9.95 -0.67 16.35
CA THR A 226 -9.87 -2.08 16.80
C THR A 226 -10.13 -2.27 18.31
N GLY A 227 -10.42 -1.20 19.07
CA GLY A 227 -10.80 -1.28 20.47
C GLY A 227 -12.33 -1.36 20.68
N ASP A 228 -12.76 -1.62 21.91
CA ASP A 228 -14.18 -1.66 22.36
C ASP A 228 -14.91 -0.29 22.29
N GLN A 229 -14.45 0.66 21.46
CA GLN A 229 -15.08 1.96 21.31
C GLN A 229 -16.02 1.94 20.11
N ASP A 230 -17.32 1.84 20.42
CA ASP A 230 -18.41 1.62 19.48
C ASP A 230 -18.47 2.61 18.31
N ILE A 231 -17.96 3.84 18.46
CA ILE A 231 -17.82 4.83 17.38
C ILE A 231 -16.66 5.77 17.72
N ILE A 232 -15.60 5.81 16.90
CA ILE A 232 -14.62 6.92 16.93
C ILE A 232 -14.69 7.61 15.57
N GLU A 233 -15.42 8.72 15.46
CA GLU A 233 -15.17 9.63 14.35
C GLU A 233 -13.81 10.31 14.60
N LEU A 234 -12.81 9.98 13.79
CA LEU A 234 -11.51 10.62 13.89
C LEU A 234 -11.66 12.13 13.62
N SER A 235 -11.05 12.95 14.46
CA SER A 235 -10.89 14.37 14.18
C SER A 235 -10.04 14.56 12.90
N PRO A 236 -10.14 15.72 12.23
CA PRO A 236 -9.26 16.01 11.09
C PRO A 236 -7.77 15.87 11.42
N SER A 237 -7.38 16.24 12.64
CA SER A 237 -6.00 16.12 13.12
C SER A 237 -5.61 14.65 13.32
N GLU A 238 -6.47 13.83 13.90
CA GLU A 238 -6.22 12.39 14.09
C GLU A 238 -6.11 11.67 12.74
N SER A 239 -6.93 12.04 11.76
CA SER A 239 -6.82 11.53 10.39
C SER A 239 -5.47 11.87 9.76
N ASP A 240 -4.97 13.11 9.93
CA ASP A 240 -3.63 13.52 9.48
C ASP A 240 -2.51 12.75 10.20
N ILE A 241 -2.63 12.53 11.51
CA ILE A 241 -1.66 11.76 12.31
C ILE A 241 -1.60 10.32 11.82
N PHE A 242 -2.76 9.69 11.62
CA PHE A 242 -2.84 8.33 11.11
C PHE A 242 -2.31 8.23 9.67
N PHE A 243 -2.64 9.20 8.82
CA PHE A 243 -2.15 9.30 7.45
C PHE A 243 -0.62 9.41 7.40
N ASN A 244 -0.02 10.31 8.18
CA ASN A 244 1.44 10.45 8.25
C ASN A 244 2.11 9.17 8.77
N THR A 245 1.51 8.55 9.81
CA THR A 245 2.01 7.31 10.40
C THR A 245 1.99 6.17 9.38
N THR A 246 0.86 5.94 8.73
CA THR A 246 0.73 4.90 7.70
C THR A 246 1.59 5.20 6.47
N GLY A 247 1.82 6.47 6.12
CA GLY A 247 2.79 6.88 5.10
C GLY A 247 4.22 6.49 5.45
N CYS A 248 4.63 6.65 6.70
CA CYS A 248 5.89 6.15 7.22
C CYS A 248 5.98 4.62 7.09
N LEU A 249 4.96 3.89 7.56
CA LEU A 249 4.92 2.42 7.49
C LEU A 249 4.94 1.88 6.05
N ARG A 250 4.28 2.58 5.12
CA ARG A 250 4.31 2.25 3.68
C ARG A 250 5.73 2.28 3.13
N ASN A 251 6.50 3.30 3.51
CA ASN A 251 7.90 3.38 3.13
C ASN A 251 8.73 2.27 3.80
N LEU A 252 8.55 2.04 5.10
CA LEU A 252 9.29 1.01 5.84
C LEU A 252 9.07 -0.41 5.27
N SER A 253 7.82 -0.75 4.96
CA SER A 253 7.45 -2.07 4.43
C SER A 253 8.00 -2.40 3.04
N SER A 254 8.56 -1.41 2.33
CA SER A 254 9.01 -1.57 0.94
C SER A 254 10.46 -2.04 0.77
N VAL A 255 11.29 -2.13 1.83
CA VAL A 255 12.75 -2.27 1.64
C VAL A 255 13.23 -3.70 1.55
N ASN A 256 13.20 -4.45 2.64
CA ASN A 256 13.82 -5.76 2.71
C ASN A 256 13.00 -6.75 3.55
N GLU A 257 13.37 -8.02 3.47
CA GLU A 257 12.75 -9.12 4.21
C GLU A 257 12.78 -8.87 5.73
N LYS A 258 13.91 -8.40 6.25
CA LYS A 258 14.09 -8.16 7.69
C LYS A 258 13.08 -7.15 8.24
N THR A 259 12.88 -6.01 7.56
CA THR A 259 11.88 -5.01 7.97
C THR A 259 10.46 -5.52 7.82
N ARG A 260 10.14 -6.28 6.76
CA ARG A 260 8.81 -6.91 6.64
C ARG A 260 8.56 -7.87 7.79
N GLN A 261 9.54 -8.70 8.15
CA GLN A 261 9.42 -9.64 9.25
C GLN A 261 9.21 -8.92 10.59
N GLN A 262 9.99 -7.88 10.87
CA GLN A 262 9.76 -7.02 12.04
C GLN A 262 8.33 -6.47 12.08
N MET A 263 7.82 -5.93 10.97
CA MET A 263 6.46 -5.40 10.91
C MET A 263 5.39 -6.49 11.09
N ARG A 264 5.61 -7.71 10.60
CA ARG A 264 4.70 -8.85 10.81
C ARG A 264 4.71 -9.35 12.26
N GLU A 265 5.84 -9.18 12.96
CA GLU A 265 6.02 -9.58 14.36
C GLU A 265 5.59 -8.49 15.35
N THR A 266 5.42 -7.24 14.91
CA THR A 266 4.89 -6.15 15.73
C THR A 266 3.42 -6.40 16.07
N ARG A 267 3.18 -6.77 17.33
CA ARG A 267 1.84 -7.00 17.89
C ARG A 267 0.94 -5.77 17.70
N GLY A 268 -0.30 -6.02 17.26
CA GLY A 268 -1.35 -5.05 17.00
C GLY A 268 -1.21 -4.27 15.70
N LEU A 269 -0.08 -4.37 14.98
CA LEU A 269 0.15 -3.56 13.77
C LEU A 269 -0.79 -3.97 12.64
N ILE A 270 -0.86 -5.26 12.34
CA ILE A 270 -1.70 -5.76 11.24
C ILE A 270 -3.18 -5.66 11.62
N ASP A 271 -3.54 -5.96 12.87
CA ASP A 271 -4.90 -5.79 13.38
C ASP A 271 -5.36 -4.35 13.22
N ALA A 272 -4.57 -3.36 13.66
CA ALA A 272 -4.91 -1.94 13.53
C ALA A 272 -5.08 -1.50 12.07
N LEU A 273 -4.21 -1.96 11.16
CA LEU A 273 -4.34 -1.63 9.73
C LEU A 273 -5.62 -2.24 9.13
N VAL A 274 -5.92 -3.50 9.45
CA VAL A 274 -7.13 -4.19 8.99
C VAL A 274 -8.39 -3.53 9.57
N GLY A 275 -8.41 -3.26 10.87
CA GLY A 275 -9.55 -2.64 11.54
C GLY A 275 -9.84 -1.24 11.02
N TYR A 276 -8.81 -0.44 10.77
CA TYR A 276 -8.98 0.87 10.15
C TYR A 276 -9.64 0.75 8.75
N VAL A 277 -9.17 -0.17 7.90
CA VAL A 277 -9.77 -0.39 6.58
C VAL A 277 -11.22 -0.87 6.71
N GLN A 278 -11.50 -1.81 7.62
CA GLN A 278 -12.85 -2.30 7.89
C GLN A 278 -13.79 -1.16 8.31
N LYS A 279 -13.34 -0.30 9.21
CA LYS A 279 -14.10 0.85 9.68
C LYS A 279 -14.37 1.85 8.57
N CYS A 280 -13.35 2.23 7.79
CA CYS A 280 -13.54 3.12 6.64
C CYS A 280 -14.50 2.52 5.60
N LEU A 281 -14.54 1.19 5.44
CA LEU A 281 -15.54 0.54 4.59
C LEU A 281 -16.96 0.68 5.15
N LEU A 282 -17.15 0.51 6.47
CA LEU A 282 -18.45 0.71 7.14
C LEU A 282 -18.93 2.16 7.03
N ASP A 283 -18.02 3.13 7.22
CA ASP A 283 -18.31 4.56 7.19
C ASP A 283 -18.34 5.13 5.76
N THR A 284 -18.21 4.30 4.72
CA THR A 284 -18.12 4.70 3.30
C THR A 284 -16.98 5.68 2.97
N LYS A 285 -15.88 5.61 3.73
CA LYS A 285 -14.66 6.44 3.63
C LYS A 285 -13.48 5.70 2.99
N VAL A 286 -13.74 4.71 2.14
CA VAL A 286 -12.68 3.87 1.52
C VAL A 286 -11.70 4.65 0.63
N GLU A 287 -12.08 5.85 0.19
CA GLU A 287 -11.28 6.72 -0.67
C GLU A 287 -10.21 7.52 0.09
N GLU A 288 -10.22 7.48 1.42
CA GLU A 288 -9.28 8.24 2.24
C GLU A 288 -7.82 7.81 2.03
N LYS A 289 -6.91 8.78 2.13
CA LYS A 289 -5.47 8.54 1.93
C LYS A 289 -4.85 7.63 3.00
N GLY A 290 -5.43 7.59 4.20
CA GLY A 290 -5.06 6.61 5.22
C GLY A 290 -5.33 5.16 4.76
N VAL A 291 -6.45 4.92 4.08
CA VAL A 291 -6.81 3.60 3.55
C VAL A 291 -5.85 3.19 2.44
N GLU A 292 -5.54 4.11 1.53
CA GLU A 292 -4.53 3.88 0.49
C GLU A 292 -3.20 3.39 1.08
N ASN A 293 -2.69 4.09 2.10
CA ASN A 293 -1.45 3.72 2.76
C ASN A 293 -1.55 2.38 3.51
N ALA A 294 -2.64 2.16 4.25
CA ALA A 294 -2.85 0.92 5.00
C ALA A 294 -2.91 -0.31 4.08
N VAL A 295 -3.66 -0.24 2.98
CA VAL A 295 -3.74 -1.34 1.99
C VAL A 295 -2.38 -1.53 1.31
N CYS A 296 -1.63 -0.46 1.01
CA CYS A 296 -0.27 -0.57 0.49
C CYS A 296 0.67 -1.30 1.46
N VAL A 297 0.60 -1.00 2.77
CA VAL A 297 1.38 -1.73 3.79
C VAL A 297 0.99 -3.20 3.81
N LEU A 298 -0.31 -3.51 3.87
CA LEU A 298 -0.78 -4.90 3.88
C LEU A 298 -0.35 -5.67 2.62
N ARG A 299 -0.38 -5.02 1.46
CA ARG A 299 0.12 -5.59 0.18
C ARG A 299 1.62 -5.91 0.26
N ASN A 300 2.42 -5.00 0.81
CA ASN A 300 3.86 -5.20 0.99
C ASN A 300 4.15 -6.31 2.00
N LEU A 301 3.39 -6.39 3.10
CA LEU A 301 3.51 -7.47 4.07
C LEU A 301 3.04 -8.83 3.52
N SER A 302 2.14 -8.84 2.53
CA SER A 302 1.73 -10.05 1.81
C SER A 302 2.77 -10.54 0.80
N TYR A 303 3.76 -9.73 0.43
CA TYR A 303 4.81 -10.13 -0.50
C TYR A 303 5.67 -11.26 0.08
N GLN A 304 5.95 -12.29 -0.74
CA GLN A 304 6.73 -13.46 -0.33
C GLN A 304 6.22 -14.15 0.95
N LEU A 305 4.91 -14.07 1.21
CA LEU A 305 4.29 -14.59 2.43
C LEU A 305 4.70 -16.04 2.72
N TYR A 306 4.49 -16.95 1.76
CA TYR A 306 4.74 -18.38 1.98
C TYR A 306 6.20 -18.79 2.19
N THR A 307 7.15 -17.91 1.89
CA THR A 307 8.58 -18.14 2.15
C THR A 307 9.04 -17.52 3.46
N GLU A 308 8.34 -16.49 3.95
CA GLU A 308 8.77 -15.68 5.10
C GLU A 308 7.91 -15.91 6.36
N ILE A 309 6.76 -16.60 6.30
CA ILE A 309 5.94 -16.88 7.49
C ILE A 309 6.60 -17.92 8.41
N PRO A 310 6.22 -17.95 9.72
CA PRO A 310 6.73 -18.95 10.64
C PRO A 310 6.57 -20.38 10.11
N PRO A 311 7.60 -21.24 10.19
CA PRO A 311 7.52 -22.62 9.68
C PRO A 311 6.37 -23.43 10.28
N SER A 312 6.02 -23.17 11.55
CA SER A 312 4.87 -23.79 12.23
C SER A 312 3.53 -23.40 11.60
N ALA A 313 3.38 -22.15 11.15
CA ALA A 313 2.21 -21.70 10.41
C ALA A 313 2.19 -22.36 9.03
N LEU A 314 3.30 -22.34 8.29
CA LEU A 314 3.37 -22.97 6.97
C LEU A 314 3.01 -24.46 7.02
N LEU A 315 3.54 -25.22 7.99
CA LEU A 315 3.23 -26.63 8.19
C LEU A 315 1.73 -26.87 8.42
N ARG A 316 1.09 -26.01 9.21
CA ARG A 316 -0.35 -26.05 9.46
C ARG A 316 -1.16 -25.81 8.18
N LEU A 317 -0.77 -24.80 7.39
CA LEU A 317 -1.45 -24.44 6.14
C LEU A 317 -1.26 -25.48 5.03
N GLU A 318 -0.12 -26.16 4.98
CA GLU A 318 0.13 -27.27 4.06
C GLU A 318 -0.74 -28.50 4.38
N GLY A 319 -1.19 -28.64 5.63
CA GLY A 319 -2.04 -29.72 6.09
C GLY A 319 -1.32 -31.08 6.11
N PRO A 320 -2.00 -32.16 6.54
CA PRO A 320 -1.39 -33.48 6.59
C PRO A 320 -1.01 -33.97 5.18
N SER A 321 0.27 -34.22 4.96
CA SER A 321 0.76 -34.81 3.72
C SER A 321 0.21 -36.22 3.53
N ARG A 322 -0.10 -36.62 2.28
CA ARG A 322 -0.58 -37.99 1.94
C ARG A 322 0.32 -39.13 2.45
N ALA A 323 1.59 -38.86 2.76
CA ALA A 323 2.50 -39.83 3.36
C ALA A 323 2.27 -40.03 4.88
N GLN A 324 1.73 -39.04 5.59
CA GLN A 324 1.49 -39.08 7.04
C GLN A 324 0.13 -39.67 7.41
N SER A 325 -0.78 -39.87 6.45
CA SER A 325 -2.05 -40.58 6.70
C SER A 325 -1.90 -42.10 6.81
N SER A 326 -0.66 -42.62 6.83
CA SER A 326 -0.39 -44.06 6.92
C SER A 326 0.31 -44.51 8.20
N SER A 327 0.55 -43.63 9.18
CA SER A 327 1.11 -44.09 10.45
C SER A 327 0.61 -43.30 11.66
N LYS A 328 -0.21 -43.99 12.45
CA LYS A 328 -0.53 -43.80 13.87
C LYS A 328 -1.44 -42.63 14.25
N GLY A 329 -2.71 -43.00 14.43
CA GLY A 329 -3.73 -42.26 15.15
C GLY A 329 -4.99 -43.12 15.19
N GLU A 330 -4.92 -44.31 15.81
CA GLU A 330 -6.10 -45.12 16.09
C GLU A 330 -7.03 -44.32 17.02
N ALA A 331 -8.14 -43.81 16.47
CA ALA A 331 -9.30 -43.52 17.28
C ALA A 331 -9.91 -44.87 17.70
N ILE A 332 -9.87 -45.15 19.00
CA ILE A 332 -10.55 -46.27 19.64
C ILE A 332 -12.06 -46.10 19.38
N GLY A 333 -12.61 -46.96 18.51
CA GLY A 333 -14.03 -47.04 18.21
C GLY A 333 -14.44 -48.48 17.93
N CYS A 334 -15.22 -49.06 18.83
CA CYS A 334 -15.61 -50.48 18.85
C CYS A 334 -16.63 -50.88 17.77
N PHE A 335 -16.25 -50.88 16.48
CA PHE A 335 -17.03 -51.56 15.44
C PHE A 335 -16.14 -52.26 14.41
N THR A 336 -16.39 -53.55 14.18
CA THR A 336 -15.66 -54.42 13.24
C THR A 336 -15.88 -54.06 11.76
N PRO A 337 -14.90 -54.29 10.86
CA PRO A 337 -14.90 -53.72 9.52
C PRO A 337 -15.30 -54.75 8.45
N ASN A 338 -16.39 -54.50 7.71
CA ASN A 338 -16.65 -55.18 6.45
C ASN A 338 -16.81 -54.16 5.31
N SER A 339 -16.12 -54.42 4.19
CA SER A 339 -16.18 -53.71 2.88
C SER A 339 -15.07 -52.67 2.61
N LYS A 340 -13.83 -53.16 2.38
CA LYS A 340 -12.64 -52.36 2.02
C LYS A 340 -12.64 -51.72 0.60
N LYS A 341 -13.76 -51.65 -0.12
CA LYS A 341 -13.80 -51.05 -1.48
C LYS A 341 -14.83 -49.93 -1.66
N LEU A 342 -15.89 -49.92 -0.85
CA LEU A 342 -16.91 -48.85 -0.85
C LEU A 342 -16.56 -47.70 0.11
N ASN A 343 -15.86 -47.97 1.23
CA ASN A 343 -15.44 -46.91 2.14
C ASN A 343 -14.35 -45.99 1.58
N LEU A 344 -13.49 -46.47 0.67
CA LEU A 344 -12.48 -45.61 0.04
C LEU A 344 -13.11 -44.63 -0.96
N ILE A 345 -14.11 -45.10 -1.73
CA ILE A 345 -14.86 -44.25 -2.67
C ILE A 345 -15.79 -43.32 -1.88
N PHE A 346 -16.45 -43.79 -0.83
CA PHE A 346 -17.29 -42.96 0.04
C PHE A 346 -16.47 -41.92 0.81
N CYS A 347 -15.27 -42.25 1.33
CA CYS A 347 -14.34 -41.26 1.91
C CYS A 347 -13.85 -40.25 0.86
N LEU A 348 -13.48 -40.68 -0.35
CA LEU A 348 -13.05 -39.77 -1.42
C LEU A 348 -14.20 -38.88 -1.92
N PHE A 349 -15.43 -39.36 -1.92
CA PHE A 349 -16.63 -38.60 -2.29
C PHE A 349 -17.03 -37.62 -1.17
N PHE A 350 -17.01 -38.06 0.10
CA PHE A 350 -17.26 -37.19 1.26
C PHE A 350 -16.15 -36.14 1.46
N GLN A 351 -14.88 -36.45 1.19
CA GLN A 351 -13.79 -35.45 1.17
C GLN A 351 -13.97 -34.40 0.08
N ARG A 352 -14.62 -34.74 -1.05
CA ARG A 352 -14.82 -33.83 -2.18
C ARG A 352 -15.93 -32.81 -1.97
N GLN A 353 -16.91 -33.11 -1.12
CA GLN A 353 -18.01 -32.20 -0.75
C GLN A 353 -17.76 -31.46 0.57
N ASN A 354 -16.95 -32.00 1.50
CA ASN A 354 -16.63 -31.33 2.78
C ASN A 354 -15.35 -30.48 2.80
N GLN A 355 -14.67 -30.31 1.65
CA GLN A 355 -13.43 -29.49 1.58
C GLN A 355 -13.64 -28.01 1.94
N ASP A 356 -14.87 -27.51 1.88
CA ASP A 356 -15.22 -26.14 2.27
C ASP A 356 -15.31 -25.98 3.80
N LEU A 357 -15.65 -27.06 4.52
CA LEU A 357 -15.71 -27.08 5.98
C LEU A 357 -14.33 -27.34 6.61
N THR A 358 -13.46 -28.11 5.94
CA THR A 358 -12.11 -28.40 6.43
C THR A 358 -11.18 -27.20 6.33
N THR A 359 -11.39 -26.29 5.38
CA THR A 359 -10.55 -25.10 5.11
C THR A 359 -10.44 -24.13 6.30
N PHE A 360 -11.42 -24.16 7.21
CA PHE A 360 -11.44 -23.31 8.40
C PHE A 360 -10.88 -24.01 9.64
N THR A 361 -10.44 -25.27 9.53
CA THR A 361 -9.82 -25.98 10.66
C THR A 361 -8.34 -25.66 10.80
N GLU A 362 -7.65 -25.29 9.71
CA GLU A 362 -6.23 -24.92 9.73
C GLU A 362 -5.98 -23.48 10.18
N VAL A 363 -7.02 -22.66 10.34
CA VAL A 363 -6.93 -21.27 10.79
C VAL A 363 -7.85 -21.00 11.98
N SER A 364 -7.55 -19.97 12.75
CA SER A 364 -8.40 -19.47 13.82
C SER A 364 -9.76 -18.97 13.28
N ARG A 365 -10.79 -18.95 14.12
CA ARG A 365 -12.10 -18.36 13.74
C ARG A 365 -12.04 -16.84 13.60
N GLN A 366 -11.20 -16.21 14.41
CA GLN A 366 -10.90 -14.80 14.38
C GLN A 366 -9.38 -14.65 14.21
N PRO A 367 -8.92 -14.22 13.03
CA PRO A 367 -7.50 -13.97 12.84
C PRO A 367 -7.04 -12.82 13.72
N THR A 368 -5.82 -12.93 14.23
CA THR A 368 -5.13 -11.87 14.95
C THR A 368 -3.76 -11.67 14.33
N ASP A 369 -3.29 -10.43 14.31
CA ASP A 369 -1.97 -10.04 13.85
C ASP A 369 -1.63 -10.64 12.48
N ILE A 370 -0.48 -11.32 12.38
CA ILE A 370 0.05 -11.91 11.15
C ILE A 370 -0.92 -12.91 10.49
N GLU A 371 -1.83 -13.54 11.25
CA GLU A 371 -2.77 -14.52 10.71
C GLU A 371 -3.68 -13.92 9.65
N TRP A 372 -4.00 -12.62 9.75
CA TRP A 372 -4.77 -11.91 8.74
C TRP A 372 -4.21 -12.08 7.33
N LEU A 373 -2.89 -12.10 7.17
CA LEU A 373 -2.25 -12.13 5.85
C LEU A 373 -2.53 -13.40 5.05
N TRP A 374 -2.94 -14.49 5.70
CA TRP A 374 -3.35 -15.74 5.04
C TRP A 374 -4.77 -16.19 5.42
N HIS A 375 -5.51 -15.42 6.22
CA HIS A 375 -6.85 -15.81 6.64
C HIS A 375 -7.90 -15.53 5.54
N PRO A 376 -8.88 -16.42 5.28
CA PRO A 376 -9.92 -16.20 4.26
C PRO A 376 -10.66 -14.84 4.33
N LYS A 377 -10.91 -14.32 5.54
CA LYS A 377 -11.52 -13.00 5.76
C LYS A 377 -10.76 -11.83 5.11
N ILE A 378 -9.43 -11.91 4.92
CA ILE A 378 -8.70 -10.83 4.25
C ILE A 378 -9.05 -10.74 2.76
N VAL A 379 -9.42 -11.87 2.15
CA VAL A 379 -9.88 -11.92 0.75
C VAL A 379 -11.20 -11.15 0.62
N GLU A 380 -12.08 -11.28 1.61
CA GLU A 380 -13.34 -10.53 1.66
C GLU A 380 -13.07 -9.04 1.85
N LEU A 381 -12.19 -8.66 2.77
CA LEU A 381 -11.80 -7.28 3.00
C LEU A 381 -11.31 -6.61 1.70
N TYR A 382 -10.35 -7.23 1.00
CA TYR A 382 -9.85 -6.68 -0.25
C TYR A 382 -10.93 -6.65 -1.35
N ASN A 383 -11.84 -7.63 -1.39
CA ASN A 383 -12.97 -7.58 -2.32
C ASN A 383 -13.89 -6.38 -2.04
N GLN A 384 -14.20 -6.11 -0.79
CA GLN A 384 -15.04 -4.95 -0.41
C GLN A 384 -14.34 -3.63 -0.78
N VAL A 385 -13.02 -3.53 -0.61
CA VAL A 385 -12.23 -2.38 -1.09
C VAL A 385 -12.36 -2.23 -2.61
N LEU A 386 -12.16 -3.31 -3.37
CA LEU A 386 -12.28 -3.27 -4.84
C LEU A 386 -13.68 -2.89 -5.33
N GLN A 387 -14.73 -3.28 -4.59
CA GLN A 387 -16.12 -2.98 -4.94
C GLN A 387 -16.56 -1.56 -4.60
N ARG A 388 -16.07 -1.01 -3.48
CA ARG A 388 -16.52 0.30 -2.96
C ARG A 388 -15.61 1.46 -3.33
N CYS A 389 -14.36 1.19 -3.75
CA CYS A 389 -13.41 2.22 -4.17
C CYS A 389 -13.56 2.49 -5.67
N GLU A 390 -14.11 3.64 -6.02
CA GLU A 390 -14.40 4.06 -7.39
C GLU A 390 -13.32 4.99 -7.96
N ILE A 391 -12.71 5.84 -7.13
CA ILE A 391 -11.85 6.94 -7.58
C ILE A 391 -10.36 6.59 -7.38
N ASN A 392 -9.98 6.09 -6.20
CA ASN A 392 -8.57 5.89 -5.87
C ASN A 392 -7.99 4.60 -6.49
N SER A 393 -7.51 4.74 -7.73
CA SER A 393 -6.84 3.64 -8.46
C SER A 393 -5.63 3.06 -7.73
N THR A 394 -4.94 3.82 -6.88
CA THR A 394 -3.82 3.32 -6.06
C THR A 394 -4.31 2.37 -4.98
N THR A 395 -5.41 2.70 -4.30
CA THR A 395 -6.04 1.80 -3.31
C THR A 395 -6.49 0.50 -3.97
N ARG A 396 -7.11 0.58 -5.16
CA ARG A 396 -7.49 -0.62 -5.93
C ARG A 396 -6.28 -1.44 -6.40
N GLU A 397 -5.24 -0.79 -6.91
CA GLU A 397 -3.98 -1.45 -7.29
C GLU A 397 -3.35 -2.21 -6.10
N ALA A 398 -3.33 -1.58 -4.93
CA ALA A 398 -2.80 -2.17 -3.71
C ALA A 398 -3.63 -3.37 -3.25
N ALA A 399 -4.97 -3.27 -3.26
CA ALA A 399 -5.87 -4.38 -2.91
C ALA A 399 -5.73 -5.55 -3.89
N ALA A 400 -5.74 -5.29 -5.20
CA ALA A 400 -5.51 -6.30 -6.22
C ALA A 400 -4.12 -6.93 -6.12
N GLY A 401 -3.10 -6.13 -5.80
CA GLY A 401 -1.73 -6.60 -5.58
C GLY A 401 -1.59 -7.45 -4.32
N ALA A 402 -2.32 -7.14 -3.25
CA ALA A 402 -2.33 -7.95 -2.04
C ALA A 402 -2.97 -9.32 -2.32
N LEU A 403 -4.09 -9.34 -3.04
CA LEU A 403 -4.75 -10.56 -3.53
C LEU A 403 -3.83 -11.38 -4.44
N GLN A 404 -3.09 -10.72 -5.35
CA GLN A 404 -2.07 -11.37 -6.17
C GLN A 404 -0.99 -12.02 -5.29
N ASN A 405 -0.51 -11.34 -4.26
CA ASN A 405 0.55 -11.84 -3.40
C ASN A 405 0.10 -13.05 -2.57
N ILE A 406 -1.06 -12.99 -1.91
CA ILE A 406 -1.55 -14.11 -1.08
C ILE A 406 -1.99 -15.33 -1.91
N THR A 407 -2.27 -15.15 -3.21
CA THR A 407 -2.60 -16.26 -4.13
C THR A 407 -1.42 -16.71 -4.99
N ALA A 408 -0.21 -16.21 -4.73
CA ALA A 408 0.95 -16.50 -5.54
C ALA A 408 1.44 -17.95 -5.40
N GLY A 409 1.95 -18.50 -6.50
CA GLY A 409 2.62 -19.80 -6.54
C GLY A 409 1.70 -21.01 -6.65
N ASP A 410 2.23 -22.16 -6.28
CA ASP A 410 1.62 -23.50 -6.35
C ASP A 410 1.34 -24.11 -4.98
N LYS A 411 1.57 -23.36 -3.90
CA LYS A 411 1.28 -23.78 -2.53
C LYS A 411 -0.21 -24.11 -2.37
N ARG A 412 -0.49 -25.14 -1.55
CA ARG A 412 -1.86 -25.58 -1.23
C ARG A 412 -2.73 -24.42 -0.75
N TRP A 413 -2.21 -23.60 0.15
CA TRP A 413 -2.98 -22.50 0.74
C TRP A 413 -3.27 -21.37 -0.25
N ALA A 414 -2.36 -21.06 -1.17
CA ALA A 414 -2.60 -20.12 -2.26
C ALA A 414 -3.77 -20.59 -3.16
N SER A 415 -3.87 -21.91 -3.40
CA SER A 415 -4.99 -22.52 -4.12
C SER A 415 -6.31 -22.39 -3.37
N ILE A 416 -6.29 -22.60 -2.05
CA ILE A 416 -7.44 -22.42 -1.16
C ILE A 416 -7.93 -20.96 -1.20
N LEU A 417 -7.06 -19.98 -1.03
CA LEU A 417 -7.44 -18.57 -1.07
C LEU A 417 -7.97 -18.15 -2.46
N SER A 418 -7.40 -18.70 -3.53
CA SER A 418 -7.93 -18.51 -4.89
C SER A 418 -9.36 -19.07 -5.04
N ARG A 419 -9.65 -20.20 -4.39
CA ARG A 419 -10.99 -20.79 -4.36
C ARG A 419 -11.96 -19.95 -3.53
N VAL A 420 -11.53 -19.44 -2.37
CA VAL A 420 -12.34 -18.50 -1.57
C VAL A 420 -12.71 -17.27 -2.41
N ALA A 421 -11.75 -16.70 -3.14
CA ALA A 421 -12.00 -15.57 -4.03
C ALA A 421 -13.03 -15.87 -5.13
N LEU A 422 -12.92 -17.03 -5.79
CA LEU A 422 -13.81 -17.41 -6.90
C LEU A 422 -15.19 -17.90 -6.46
N GLU A 423 -15.25 -18.80 -5.48
CA GLU A 423 -16.46 -19.55 -5.12
C GLU A 423 -17.24 -18.90 -3.98
N GLN A 424 -16.57 -18.40 -2.95
CA GLN A 424 -17.24 -17.78 -1.79
C GLN A 424 -17.51 -16.29 -2.04
N ASN A 425 -16.47 -15.53 -2.40
CA ASN A 425 -16.57 -14.07 -2.55
C ASN A 425 -17.01 -13.62 -3.95
N ARG A 426 -17.10 -14.56 -4.92
CA ARG A 426 -17.53 -14.32 -6.30
C ARG A 426 -16.83 -13.10 -6.93
N MET A 427 -15.52 -13.01 -6.78
CA MET A 427 -14.75 -11.82 -7.16
C MET A 427 -14.59 -11.65 -8.68
N LEU A 428 -14.87 -12.68 -9.48
CA LEU A 428 -14.59 -12.66 -10.92
C LEU A 428 -15.28 -11.50 -11.66
N PRO A 429 -16.60 -11.23 -11.49
CA PRO A 429 -17.24 -10.08 -12.13
C PRO A 429 -16.65 -8.73 -11.73
N VAL A 430 -16.26 -8.57 -10.45
CA VAL A 430 -15.62 -7.34 -9.95
C VAL A 430 -14.28 -7.11 -10.67
N ILE A 431 -13.44 -8.15 -10.74
CA ILE A 431 -12.15 -8.09 -11.42
C ILE A 431 -12.32 -7.76 -12.91
N LEU A 432 -13.30 -8.40 -13.58
CA LEU A 432 -13.56 -8.19 -15.01
C LEU A 432 -14.07 -6.78 -15.31
N ASP A 433 -14.83 -6.16 -14.40
CA ASP A 433 -15.24 -4.77 -14.54
C ASP A 433 -14.05 -3.82 -14.35
N LEU A 434 -13.24 -4.03 -13.31
CA LEU A 434 -12.04 -3.23 -13.05
C LEU A 434 -10.97 -3.34 -14.14
N LEU A 435 -10.89 -4.49 -14.85
CA LEU A 435 -10.00 -4.64 -16.00
C LEU A 435 -10.25 -3.62 -17.11
N ARG A 436 -11.40 -2.92 -17.12
CA ARG A 436 -11.69 -1.86 -18.10
C ARG A 436 -10.79 -0.63 -17.94
N THR A 437 -10.14 -0.45 -16.79
CA THR A 437 -9.18 0.64 -16.53
C THR A 437 -8.06 0.73 -17.58
N ASN A 438 -7.54 1.95 -17.76
CA ASN A 438 -6.35 2.24 -18.57
C ASN A 438 -5.10 2.51 -17.71
N ASN A 439 -5.23 2.48 -16.37
CA ASN A 439 -4.09 2.61 -15.48
C ASN A 439 -3.25 1.32 -15.51
N ASP A 440 -2.04 1.40 -16.05
CA ASP A 440 -1.16 0.24 -16.24
C ASP A 440 -0.75 -0.43 -14.92
N LEU A 441 -0.55 0.36 -13.85
CA LEU A 441 -0.20 -0.18 -12.53
C LEU A 441 -1.35 -1.03 -11.97
N GLU A 442 -2.57 -0.54 -12.11
CA GLU A 442 -3.78 -1.26 -11.72
C GLU A 442 -3.99 -2.51 -12.57
N LEU A 443 -3.83 -2.40 -13.89
CA LEU A 443 -3.88 -3.54 -14.82
C LEU A 443 -2.86 -4.62 -14.48
N ARG A 444 -1.64 -4.25 -14.09
CA ARG A 444 -0.58 -5.20 -13.72
C ARG A 444 -1.00 -6.07 -12.54
N SER A 445 -1.56 -5.45 -11.49
CA SER A 445 -2.04 -6.16 -10.30
C SER A 445 -3.28 -7.00 -10.59
N LEU A 446 -4.26 -6.46 -11.34
CA LEU A 446 -5.48 -7.20 -11.72
C LEU A 446 -5.18 -8.42 -12.60
N THR A 447 -4.36 -8.26 -13.64
CA THR A 447 -3.97 -9.36 -14.53
C THR A 447 -3.09 -10.39 -13.82
N GLY A 448 -2.22 -9.95 -12.90
CA GLY A 448 -1.42 -10.83 -12.06
C GLY A 448 -2.29 -11.67 -11.12
N PHE A 449 -3.28 -11.06 -10.47
CA PHE A 449 -4.24 -11.78 -9.65
C PHE A 449 -5.08 -12.76 -10.49
N LEU A 450 -5.60 -12.33 -11.64
CA LEU A 450 -6.39 -13.21 -12.52
C LEU A 450 -5.57 -14.38 -13.08
N ARG A 451 -4.27 -14.19 -13.32
CA ARG A 451 -3.34 -15.27 -13.64
C ARG A 451 -3.26 -16.29 -12.51
N ASN A 452 -3.18 -15.87 -11.25
CA ASN A 452 -3.19 -16.80 -10.12
C ASN A 452 -4.53 -17.54 -10.00
N LEU A 453 -5.65 -16.83 -10.13
CA LEU A 453 -6.98 -17.45 -10.12
C LEU A 453 -7.13 -18.51 -11.21
N SER A 454 -6.70 -18.21 -12.44
CA SER A 454 -6.77 -19.15 -13.57
C SER A 454 -5.95 -20.42 -13.39
N ARG A 455 -4.86 -20.35 -12.61
CA ARG A 455 -4.04 -21.53 -12.25
C ARG A 455 -4.83 -22.49 -11.38
N HIS A 456 -5.57 -21.94 -10.41
CA HIS A 456 -6.25 -22.70 -9.34
C HIS A 456 -7.75 -22.91 -9.61
N ALA A 457 -8.27 -22.44 -10.75
CA ALA A 457 -9.66 -22.60 -11.12
C ALA A 457 -10.05 -24.08 -11.29
N LYS A 458 -11.10 -24.49 -10.57
CA LYS A 458 -11.63 -25.85 -10.60
C LYS A 458 -12.27 -26.20 -11.95
N ASP A 459 -13.02 -25.26 -12.52
CA ASP A 459 -13.61 -25.37 -13.85
C ASP A 459 -12.99 -24.35 -14.81
N LYS A 460 -11.98 -24.80 -15.57
CA LYS A 460 -11.32 -23.95 -16.58
C LYS A 460 -12.16 -23.73 -17.82
N ASN A 461 -13.21 -24.52 -18.07
CA ASN A 461 -14.11 -24.27 -19.20
C ASN A 461 -15.05 -23.11 -18.86
N ASP A 462 -15.69 -23.13 -17.68
CA ASP A 462 -16.53 -22.03 -17.21
C ASP A 462 -15.75 -20.72 -17.06
N MET A 463 -14.54 -20.78 -16.50
CA MET A 463 -13.71 -19.56 -16.40
C MET A 463 -13.30 -19.03 -17.78
N ALA A 464 -12.99 -19.91 -18.74
CA ALA A 464 -12.55 -19.50 -20.07
C ALA A 464 -13.61 -18.68 -20.82
N THR A 465 -14.88 -19.10 -20.76
CA THR A 465 -15.98 -18.39 -21.46
C THR A 465 -16.17 -16.96 -20.97
N LYS A 466 -15.77 -16.66 -19.74
CA LYS A 466 -15.88 -15.33 -19.11
C LYS A 466 -14.61 -14.49 -19.26
N VAL A 467 -13.44 -15.12 -19.20
CA VAL A 467 -12.15 -14.42 -19.02
C VAL A 467 -11.37 -14.21 -20.32
N VAL A 468 -11.50 -15.11 -21.29
CA VAL A 468 -10.67 -15.07 -22.51
C VAL A 468 -10.85 -13.76 -23.29
N ASN A 469 -12.09 -13.34 -23.56
CA ASN A 469 -12.35 -12.14 -24.34
C ASN A 469 -11.88 -10.85 -23.64
N PRO A 470 -12.21 -10.60 -22.35
CA PRO A 470 -11.68 -9.44 -21.61
C PRO A 470 -10.15 -9.37 -21.58
N LEU A 471 -9.47 -10.51 -21.42
CA LEU A 471 -8.00 -10.57 -21.44
C LEU A 471 -7.43 -10.25 -22.83
N LEU A 472 -8.00 -10.81 -23.89
CA LEU A 472 -7.56 -10.53 -25.26
C LEU A 472 -7.76 -9.07 -25.65
N ALA A 473 -8.79 -8.41 -25.12
CA ALA A 473 -9.00 -6.98 -25.32
C ALA A 473 -7.84 -6.13 -24.78
N LYS A 474 -7.14 -6.62 -23.75
CA LYS A 474 -5.99 -5.93 -23.13
C LYS A 474 -4.66 -6.26 -23.78
N LEU A 475 -4.55 -7.32 -24.60
CA LEU A 475 -3.31 -7.59 -25.34
C LEU A 475 -3.07 -6.54 -26.45
N PRO A 476 -1.82 -6.09 -26.64
CA PRO A 476 -1.44 -5.25 -27.77
C PRO A 476 -1.54 -6.05 -29.08
N SER A 477 -1.50 -5.35 -30.22
CA SER A 477 -1.50 -6.02 -31.53
C SER A 477 -0.17 -6.71 -31.83
N ASP A 478 0.93 -6.18 -31.29
CA ASP A 478 2.28 -6.71 -31.44
C ASP A 478 3.17 -6.36 -30.23
N GLY A 479 4.40 -6.87 -30.22
CA GLY A 479 5.35 -6.64 -29.14
C GLY A 479 6.04 -5.27 -29.16
N ARG A 480 5.90 -4.46 -30.22
CA ARG A 480 6.51 -3.12 -30.33
C ARG A 480 5.68 -2.05 -29.62
N GLN A 481 4.40 -2.29 -29.41
CA GLN A 481 3.55 -1.37 -28.66
C GLN A 481 4.06 -1.18 -27.23
N LYS A 482 4.07 0.07 -26.76
CA LYS A 482 4.52 0.42 -25.40
C LYS A 482 3.47 0.11 -24.35
N GLU A 483 2.19 0.23 -24.71
CA GLU A 483 1.06 -0.03 -23.83
C GLU A 483 0.23 -1.21 -24.34
N PRO A 484 -0.23 -2.10 -23.44
CA PRO A 484 0.10 -2.12 -22.01
C PRO A 484 1.56 -2.55 -21.76
N SER A 485 2.03 -2.42 -20.51
CA SER A 485 3.38 -2.82 -20.15
C SER A 485 3.64 -4.32 -20.37
N SER A 486 4.92 -4.67 -20.51
CA SER A 486 5.35 -6.06 -20.68
C SER A 486 4.85 -6.98 -19.57
N ASP A 487 4.73 -6.48 -18.32
CA ASP A 487 4.22 -7.27 -17.20
C ASP A 487 2.74 -7.62 -17.36
N VAL A 488 1.91 -6.67 -17.82
CA VAL A 488 0.50 -6.92 -18.15
C VAL A 488 0.38 -7.97 -19.27
N VAL A 489 1.23 -7.86 -20.30
CA VAL A 489 1.26 -8.84 -21.40
C VAL A 489 1.65 -10.23 -20.89
N ILE A 490 2.69 -10.34 -20.05
CA ILE A 490 3.16 -11.59 -19.45
C ILE A 490 2.07 -12.20 -18.57
N ASN A 491 1.41 -11.40 -17.73
CA ASN A 491 0.34 -11.87 -16.86
C ASN A 491 -0.86 -12.36 -17.66
N THR A 492 -1.26 -11.60 -18.68
CA THR A 492 -2.35 -11.97 -19.58
C THR A 492 -2.05 -13.27 -20.32
N CYS A 493 -0.87 -13.39 -20.94
CA CYS A 493 -0.45 -14.62 -21.60
C CYS A 493 -0.37 -15.79 -20.61
N GLY A 494 0.14 -15.55 -19.39
CA GLY A 494 0.17 -16.56 -18.33
C GLY A 494 -1.22 -17.05 -17.93
N ALA A 495 -2.20 -16.17 -17.81
CA ALA A 495 -3.58 -16.53 -17.50
C ALA A 495 -4.21 -17.35 -18.63
N LEU A 496 -4.05 -16.90 -19.89
CA LEU A 496 -4.51 -17.64 -21.06
C LEU A 496 -3.85 -19.02 -21.13
N ASN A 497 -2.54 -19.11 -20.85
CA ASN A 497 -1.82 -20.37 -20.85
C ASN A 497 -2.36 -21.36 -19.80
N ASN A 498 -2.60 -20.88 -18.58
CA ASN A 498 -3.18 -21.70 -17.51
C ASN A 498 -4.52 -22.31 -17.93
N LEU A 499 -5.36 -21.54 -18.62
CA LEU A 499 -6.65 -22.01 -19.16
C LEU A 499 -6.44 -23.02 -20.29
N VAL A 500 -5.68 -22.64 -21.32
CA VAL A 500 -5.42 -23.47 -22.51
C VAL A 500 -4.81 -24.83 -22.15
N THR A 501 -3.98 -24.92 -21.11
CA THR A 501 -3.35 -26.19 -20.70
C THR A 501 -4.35 -27.32 -20.41
N SER A 502 -5.59 -26.99 -20.01
CA SER A 502 -6.62 -28.01 -19.74
C SER A 502 -8.02 -27.63 -20.18
N SER A 503 -8.15 -26.69 -21.12
CA SER A 503 -9.42 -26.21 -21.67
C SER A 503 -9.30 -25.99 -23.18
N MET A 504 -9.84 -26.94 -23.96
CA MET A 504 -10.01 -26.75 -25.41
C MET A 504 -10.96 -25.58 -25.71
N VAL A 505 -11.92 -25.31 -24.81
CA VAL A 505 -12.83 -24.16 -24.90
C VAL A 505 -12.03 -22.86 -24.91
N ALA A 506 -11.03 -22.72 -24.04
CA ALA A 506 -10.16 -21.55 -24.03
C ALA A 506 -9.41 -21.37 -25.36
N ALA A 507 -8.81 -22.43 -25.91
CA ALA A 507 -8.11 -22.37 -27.20
C ALA A 507 -9.06 -22.00 -28.37
N ARG A 508 -10.27 -22.55 -28.36
CA ARG A 508 -11.32 -22.21 -29.33
C ARG A 508 -11.72 -20.74 -29.20
N ASP A 509 -11.98 -20.27 -27.99
CA ASP A 509 -12.44 -18.91 -27.75
C ASP A 509 -11.34 -17.88 -28.08
N ILE A 510 -10.07 -18.19 -27.79
CA ILE A 510 -8.94 -17.34 -28.23
C ILE A 510 -8.94 -17.20 -29.75
N THR A 511 -9.20 -18.29 -30.45
CA THR A 511 -9.26 -18.30 -31.92
C THR A 511 -10.45 -17.52 -32.42
N PHE A 512 -11.61 -17.68 -31.78
CA PHE A 512 -12.84 -16.97 -32.12
C PHE A 512 -12.71 -15.46 -31.96
N PHE A 513 -12.21 -14.99 -30.82
CA PHE A 513 -12.05 -13.57 -30.48
C PHE A 513 -10.77 -12.92 -31.04
N ASN A 514 -10.27 -13.41 -32.20
CA ASN A 514 -9.11 -12.86 -32.90
C ASN A 514 -7.84 -12.69 -32.03
N GLY A 515 -7.58 -13.64 -31.12
CA GLY A 515 -6.37 -13.65 -30.30
C GLY A 515 -5.12 -14.13 -31.04
N LEU A 516 -5.25 -14.98 -32.07
CA LEU A 516 -4.11 -15.52 -32.82
C LEU A 516 -3.20 -14.43 -33.44
N PRO A 517 -3.72 -13.41 -34.17
CA PRO A 517 -2.87 -12.34 -34.71
C PRO A 517 -2.07 -11.61 -33.62
N LYS A 518 -2.70 -11.32 -32.47
CA LYS A 518 -2.06 -10.61 -31.36
C LYS A 518 -0.94 -11.44 -30.74
N LEU A 519 -1.20 -12.72 -30.43
CA LEU A 519 -0.21 -13.62 -29.84
C LEU A 519 0.98 -13.84 -30.77
N VAL A 520 0.74 -14.02 -32.07
CA VAL A 520 1.81 -14.14 -33.06
C VAL A 520 2.58 -12.83 -33.20
N GLY A 521 1.90 -11.68 -33.27
CA GLY A 521 2.53 -10.36 -33.31
C GLY A 521 3.42 -10.08 -32.10
N ILE A 522 2.97 -10.44 -30.89
CA ILE A 522 3.78 -10.34 -29.66
C ILE A 522 4.99 -11.27 -29.72
N LYS A 523 4.81 -12.50 -30.23
CA LYS A 523 5.89 -13.49 -30.39
C LYS A 523 6.95 -13.07 -31.41
N THR A 524 6.58 -12.45 -32.54
CA THR A 524 7.51 -12.23 -33.66
C THR A 524 7.97 -10.79 -33.83
N SER A 525 7.15 -9.82 -33.42
CA SER A 525 7.35 -8.40 -33.71
C SER A 525 7.62 -7.66 -32.42
N HIS A 526 8.83 -7.81 -31.89
CA HIS A 526 9.27 -7.17 -30.65
C HIS A 526 10.74 -6.72 -30.76
N ASP A 527 11.18 -5.86 -29.84
CA ASP A 527 12.60 -5.54 -29.69
C ASP A 527 13.34 -6.62 -28.88
N SER A 528 14.67 -6.51 -28.80
CA SER A 528 15.51 -7.44 -28.06
C SER A 528 15.61 -7.11 -26.56
N SER A 529 14.74 -6.25 -26.02
CA SER A 529 14.78 -5.94 -24.59
C SER A 529 14.37 -7.18 -23.76
N PRO A 530 14.97 -7.38 -22.58
CA PRO A 530 14.66 -8.55 -21.74
C PRO A 530 13.17 -8.67 -21.38
N ALA A 531 12.48 -7.54 -21.19
CA ALA A 531 11.06 -7.51 -20.86
C ALA A 531 10.19 -7.98 -22.04
N LYS A 532 10.52 -7.54 -23.26
CA LYS A 532 9.79 -7.93 -24.47
C LYS A 532 10.07 -9.38 -24.87
N LEU A 533 11.30 -9.87 -24.69
CA LEU A 533 11.62 -11.29 -24.86
C LEU A 533 10.82 -12.19 -23.92
N LYS A 534 10.65 -11.80 -22.65
CA LYS A 534 9.78 -12.53 -21.71
C LYS A 534 8.31 -12.55 -22.16
N ALA A 535 7.79 -11.42 -22.64
CA ALA A 535 6.44 -11.34 -23.19
C ALA A 535 6.26 -12.23 -24.43
N ALA A 536 7.23 -12.21 -25.35
CA ALA A 536 7.26 -13.05 -26.54
C ALA A 536 7.27 -14.55 -26.18
N ASN A 537 8.09 -14.96 -25.22
CA ASN A 537 8.13 -16.34 -24.73
C ASN A 537 6.81 -16.76 -24.07
N ALA A 538 6.16 -15.87 -23.32
CA ALA A 538 4.85 -16.14 -22.73
C ALA A 538 3.78 -16.35 -23.82
N ALA A 539 3.76 -15.51 -24.86
CA ALA A 539 2.86 -15.66 -26.00
C ALA A 539 3.12 -16.94 -26.80
N ALA A 540 4.40 -17.29 -27.03
CA ALA A 540 4.80 -18.53 -27.69
C ALA A 540 4.30 -19.76 -26.92
N THR A 541 4.40 -19.76 -25.59
CA THR A 541 3.91 -20.87 -24.75
C THR A 541 2.39 -21.07 -24.90
N VAL A 542 1.61 -19.98 -24.95
CA VAL A 542 0.16 -20.06 -25.20
C VAL A 542 -0.11 -20.73 -26.55
N LEU A 543 0.56 -20.27 -27.62
CA LEU A 543 0.40 -20.80 -28.97
C LEU A 543 0.77 -22.29 -29.03
N SER A 544 1.91 -22.68 -28.44
CA SER A 544 2.38 -24.06 -28.38
C SER A 544 1.35 -24.99 -27.72
N ASN A 545 0.78 -24.58 -26.57
CA ASN A 545 -0.27 -25.34 -25.89
C ASN A 545 -1.61 -25.35 -26.66
N MET A 546 -1.97 -24.27 -27.36
CA MET A 546 -3.15 -24.27 -28.24
C MET A 546 -3.02 -25.30 -29.36
N PHE A 547 -1.83 -25.46 -29.93
CA PHE A 547 -1.59 -26.37 -31.04
C PHE A 547 -1.68 -27.85 -30.66
N GLN A 548 -1.71 -28.20 -29.37
CA GLN A 548 -1.97 -29.57 -28.94
C GLN A 548 -3.39 -30.03 -29.30
N TYR A 549 -4.34 -29.10 -29.47
CA TYR A 549 -5.72 -29.40 -29.82
C TYR A 549 -5.91 -29.61 -31.33
N LYS A 550 -5.64 -30.82 -31.80
CA LYS A 550 -5.78 -31.23 -33.22
C LYS A 550 -7.13 -30.86 -33.86
N LYS A 551 -8.22 -30.85 -33.07
CA LYS A 551 -9.56 -30.49 -33.54
C LYS A 551 -9.65 -29.05 -34.07
N LEU A 552 -8.79 -28.14 -33.59
CA LEU A 552 -8.81 -26.73 -33.97
C LEU A 552 -7.86 -26.40 -35.14
N HIS A 553 -7.04 -27.36 -35.61
CA HIS A 553 -6.05 -27.10 -36.67
C HIS A 553 -6.67 -26.60 -37.98
N LYS A 554 -7.85 -27.12 -38.33
CA LYS A 554 -8.60 -26.65 -39.52
C LYS A 554 -9.01 -25.18 -39.38
N ASP A 555 -9.42 -24.78 -38.18
CA ASP A 555 -9.83 -23.41 -37.87
C ASP A 555 -8.63 -22.46 -37.87
N TYR A 556 -7.46 -22.92 -37.42
CA TYR A 556 -6.23 -22.13 -37.49
C TYR A 556 -5.83 -21.87 -38.95
N LYS A 557 -5.88 -22.92 -39.78
CA LYS A 557 -5.55 -22.83 -41.20
C LYS A 557 -6.54 -21.94 -41.96
N SER A 558 -7.85 -22.02 -41.66
CA SER A 558 -8.85 -21.16 -42.29
C SER A 558 -8.68 -19.68 -41.93
N LYS A 559 -8.08 -19.39 -40.77
CA LYS A 559 -7.67 -18.04 -40.35
C LYS A 559 -6.26 -17.63 -40.82
N GLY A 560 -5.60 -18.45 -41.64
CA GLY A 560 -4.29 -18.12 -42.24
C GLY A 560 -3.06 -18.48 -41.40
N PHE A 561 -3.22 -19.22 -40.30
CA PHE A 561 -2.10 -19.62 -39.43
C PHE A 561 -1.60 -21.01 -39.78
N GLN A 562 -0.27 -21.15 -39.85
CA GLN A 562 0.45 -22.39 -40.15
C GLN A 562 1.16 -22.93 -38.90
N LYS A 563 1.70 -24.15 -38.98
CA LYS A 563 2.35 -24.85 -37.86
C LYS A 563 3.50 -24.04 -37.26
N GLU A 564 4.25 -23.31 -38.08
CA GLU A 564 5.40 -22.49 -37.68
C GLU A 564 5.00 -21.34 -36.76
N ASN A 565 3.76 -20.84 -36.88
CA ASN A 565 3.26 -19.82 -35.97
C ASN A 565 3.14 -20.34 -34.54
N PHE A 566 2.94 -21.65 -34.36
CA PHE A 566 2.76 -22.30 -33.06
C PHE A 566 4.01 -22.99 -32.51
N SER A 567 5.12 -23.01 -33.24
CA SER A 567 6.37 -23.57 -32.73
C SER A 567 6.90 -22.75 -31.55
N ASP A 568 7.70 -23.36 -30.69
CA ASP A 568 8.47 -22.59 -29.71
C ASP A 568 9.46 -21.66 -30.43
N MET A 569 9.95 -20.64 -29.71
CA MET A 569 11.04 -19.80 -30.20
C MET A 569 12.29 -20.69 -30.23
N GLY A 570 12.69 -21.14 -31.43
CA GLY A 570 13.96 -21.87 -31.59
C GLY A 570 15.11 -20.94 -31.24
N PHE A 571 15.99 -21.39 -30.33
CA PHE A 571 17.29 -20.77 -30.10
C PHE A 571 18.29 -21.25 -31.14
#